data_AF-A0A075HPB5-F1
#
_entry.id   AF-A0A075HPB5-F1
#
_cell.length_a   1.000
_cell.length_b   1.000
_cell.length_c   1.000
_cell.angle_alpha   90.00
_cell.angle_beta   90.00
_cell.angle_gamma   90.00
#
_symmetry.space_group_name_H-M   'P 1'
#
loop_
_entity.id
_entity.type
_entity.pdbx_description
1 polymer ?
#
loop_
_entity_poly.entity_id
_entity_poly.type
_entity_poly.pdbx_seq_one_letter_code
_entity_poly.pdbx_strand_id
1 'polypeptide(L)' 'MSVEDATSLAIAAINLKSDEKGVNHIKMSKIKVDTKLLERVSNEELEKYSQTAMEKFAK' A
#
# COMPACT_ATOMS: atom_id res chain seq x y z
N MET A 1 13.32 -2.83 6.96
CA MET A 1 12.16 -2.35 6.19
C MET A 1 10.99 -2.22 7.15
N SER A 2 10.39 -1.04 7.24
CA SER A 2 9.16 -0.83 8.02
C SER A 2 7.94 -1.32 7.23
N VAL A 3 6.87 -1.68 7.92
CA VAL A 3 5.61 -2.14 7.28
C VAL A 3 5.10 -1.09 6.30
N GLU A 4 5.20 0.19 6.64
CA GLU A 4 4.77 1.31 5.78
C GLU A 4 5.58 1.42 4.48
N ASP A 5 6.89 1.15 4.54
CA ASP A 5 7.78 1.16 3.39
C ASP A 5 7.51 -0.03 2.48
N ALA A 6 7.27 -1.21 3.07
CA ALA A 6 6.85 -2.41 2.35
C ALA A 6 5.47 -2.23 1.68
N THR A 7 4.53 -1.57 2.35
CA THR A 7 3.20 -1.26 1.80
C THR A 7 3.31 -0.31 0.61
N SER A 8 4.12 0.74 0.72
CA SER A 8 4.35 1.69 -0.36
C SER A 8 4.98 1.01 -1.58
N LEU A 9 5.97 0.13 -1.35
CA LEU A 9 6.59 -0.66 -2.41
C LEU A 9 5.60 -1.62 -3.07
N ALA A 10 4.74 -2.28 -2.30
CA ALA A 10 3.71 -3.18 -2.83
C ALA A 10 2.72 -2.43 -3.72
N ILE A 11 2.27 -1.24 -3.30
CA ILE A 11 1.38 -0.39 -4.10
C ILE A 11 2.06 0.06 -5.39
N ALA A 12 3.33 0.50 -5.33
CA ALA A 12 4.11 0.84 -6.52
C ALA A 12 4.20 -0.34 -7.50
N ALA A 13 4.48 -1.55 -7.00
CA ALA A 13 4.56 -2.75 -7.83
C ALA A 13 3.21 -3.14 -8.46
N ILE A 14 2.11 -2.99 -7.73
CA ILE A 14 0.75 -3.22 -8.27
C ILE A 14 0.46 -2.19 -9.37
N ASN A 15 0.70 -0.91 -9.11
CA ASN A 15 0.51 0.17 -10.10
C ASN A 15 1.46 0.08 -11.31
N LEU A 16 2.61 -0.59 -11.17
CA LEU A 16 3.51 -0.87 -12.29
C LEU A 16 2.94 -1.97 -13.20
N LYS A 17 2.23 -2.94 -12.62
CA LYS A 17 1.66 -4.08 -13.35
C LYS A 17 0.24 -3.82 -13.85
N SER A 18 -0.54 -3.01 -13.15
CA SER A 18 -1.87 -2.58 -13.53
C SER A 18 -1.79 -1.44 -14.53
N ASP A 19 -2.61 -1.49 -15.59
CA ASP A 19 -2.87 -0.34 -16.47
C ASP A 19 -3.61 0.79 -15.74
N GLU A 20 -4.35 0.45 -14.69
CA GLU A 20 -5.06 1.42 -13.85
C GLU A 20 -4.13 1.91 -12.72
N LYS A 21 -3.83 3.21 -12.67
CA LYS A 21 -3.01 3.81 -11.62
C LYS A 21 -3.90 4.33 -10.51
N GLY A 22 -3.75 3.79 -9.30
CA GLY A 22 -4.49 4.26 -8.11
C GLY A 22 -4.72 3.18 -7.07
N VAL A 23 -5.45 3.52 -6.01
CA VAL A 23 -5.73 2.58 -4.90
C VAL A 23 -7.13 1.97 -4.95
N ASN A 24 -8.00 2.44 -5.85
CA ASN A 24 -9.39 1.99 -5.94
C ASN A 24 -9.52 0.50 -6.25
N HIS A 25 -8.57 -0.06 -7.00
CA HIS A 25 -8.52 -1.49 -7.33
C HIS A 25 -7.68 -2.31 -6.33
N ILE A 26 -7.08 -1.66 -5.32
CA ILE A 26 -6.18 -2.31 -4.35
C ILE A 26 -6.94 -2.55 -3.05
N LYS A 27 -7.02 -3.82 -2.63
CA LYS A 27 -7.48 -4.20 -1.28
C LYS A 27 -6.29 -4.72 -0.48
N MET A 28 -6.02 -4.08 0.65
CA MET A 28 -4.92 -4.49 1.54
C MET A 28 -5.43 -4.78 2.95
N SER A 29 -4.81 -5.77 3.58
CA SER A 29 -4.98 -6.11 4.98
C SER A 29 -3.60 -6.27 5.61
N LYS A 30 -3.45 -5.79 6.85
CA LYS A 30 -2.24 -5.96 7.65
C LYS A 30 -2.55 -6.86 8.85
N ILE A 31 -1.59 -7.70 9.21
CA ILE A 31 -1.65 -8.49 10.44
C ILE A 31 -0.79 -7.76 11.46
N LYS A 32 -1.40 -7.24 12.52
CA LYS A 32 -0.64 -6.64 13.64
C LYS A 32 0.08 -7.77 14.39
N VAL A 33 1.40 -7.65 14.55
CA VAL A 33 2.19 -8.67 15.26
C VAL A 33 1.80 -8.73 16.74
N ASP A 34 1.44 -7.59 17.32
CA ASP A 34 1.09 -7.46 18.75
C ASP A 34 -0.22 -8.15 19.10
N THR A 35 -1.26 -7.92 18.29
CA THR A 35 -2.60 -8.45 18.55
C THR A 35 -2.89 -9.74 17.78
N LYS A 36 -2.04 -10.08 16.80
CA LYS A 36 -2.24 -11.15 15.80
C LYS A 36 -3.57 -11.01 15.03
N LEU A 37 -4.15 -9.82 15.01
CA LEU A 37 -5.40 -9.54 14.31
C LEU A 37 -5.12 -9.09 12.89
N LEU A 38 -5.93 -9.61 11.97
CA LEU A 38 -6.02 -9.10 10.61
C LEU A 38 -6.92 -7.87 10.62
N GLU A 39 -6.35 -6.74 10.22
CA GLU A 39 -7.07 -5.50 10.04
C GLU A 39 -7.03 -5.11 8.58
N ARG A 40 -8.16 -4.63 8.08
CA ARG A 40 -8.21 -4.06 6.74
C ARG A 40 -7.59 -2.67 6.77
N VAL A 41 -6.74 -2.39 5.80
CA VAL A 41 -6.19 -1.05 5.63
C VAL A 41 -7.28 -0.18 5.02
N SER A 42 -7.54 0.96 5.66
CA SER A 42 -8.54 1.91 5.18
C SER A 42 -8.11 2.54 3.86
N ASN A 43 -9.07 3.01 3.07
CA ASN A 43 -8.76 3.68 1.80
C ASN A 43 -7.89 4.93 2.00
N GLU A 44 -8.08 5.68 3.07
CA GLU A 44 -7.24 6.85 3.42
C GLU A 44 -5.78 6.47 3.70
N GLU A 45 -5.53 5.34 4.36
CA GLU A 45 -4.17 4.81 4.58
C GLU A 45 -3.58 4.37 3.24
N LEU A 46 -4.35 3.69 2.39
CA LEU A 46 -3.91 3.29 1.05
C LEU A 46 -3.53 4.50 0.20
N GLU A 47 -4.31 5.58 0.21
CA GLU A 47 -4.00 6.81 -0.51
C GLU A 47 -2.69 7.44 -0.03
N LYS A 48 -2.45 7.52 1.29
CA LYS A 48 -1.17 7.98 1.85
C LYS A 48 0.00 7.12 1.39
N TYR A 49 -0.15 5.80 1.43
CA TYR A 49 0.89 4.89 0.96
C TYR A 49 1.09 4.99 -0.55
N SER A 50 0.05 5.24 -1.33
CA SER A 50 0.15 5.47 -2.78
C SER A 50 0.85 6.78 -3.10
N GLN A 51 0.58 7.85 -2.35
CA GLN A 51 1.28 9.12 -2.51
C GLN A 51 2.77 8.94 -2.18
N THR A 52 3.06 8.27 -1.06
CA THR A 52 4.44 7.92 -0.67
C THR A 52 5.11 7.04 -1.71
N ALA A 53 4.37 6.09 -2.29
CA ALA A 53 4.84 5.20 -3.34
C ALA A 53 5.17 5.96 -4.62
N MET A 54 4.33 6.92 -5.02
CA MET A 54 4.61 7.82 -6.13
C MET A 54 5.82 8.70 -5.83
N GLU A 55 5.96 9.29 -4.64
CA GLU A 55 7.12 10.13 -4.33
C GLU A 55 8.44 9.34 -4.26
N LYS A 56 8.43 8.12 -3.71
CA LYS A 56 9.64 7.29 -3.57
C LYS A 56 9.99 6.46 -4.79
N PHE A 57 8.99 6.00 -5.53
CA PHE A 57 9.16 5.05 -6.63
C PHE A 57 8.64 5.60 -7.96
N ALA A 58 8.30 6.90 -8.06
CA ALA A 58 8.17 7.56 -9.35
C ALA A 58 9.46 7.38 -10.14
N LYS A 59 9.30 6.80 -11.32
CA LYS A 59 10.31 6.70 -12.34
C LYS A 59 9.94 7.66 -13.46
#